data_AF-M2R2G9-F1
#
_entry.id   AF-M2R2G9-F1
#
_cell.length_a   1.000
_cell.length_b   1.000
_cell.length_c   1.000
_cell.angle_alpha   90.00
_cell.angle_beta   90.00
_cell.angle_gamma   90.00
#
_symmetry.space_group_name_H-M   'P 1'
#
loop_
_entity.id
_entity.type
_entity.pdbx_description
1 polymer ?
#
loop_
_entity_poly.entity_id
_entity_poly.type
_entity_poly.pdbx_seq_one_letter_code
_entity_poly.pdbx_strand_id
1 'polypeptide(L)'
;MEVKTKTEDRTRTCVALTASDSSATITIRSNNLPKWAPRLFAFQDLAAATSAVVLAVLIVAGARLAALPPVARVARTASTPRAVRIRRERNRPKAPIPSADDATPTGLTPTEHARYQRLLAMGELADESGKMPTEGEWLERLDERRSRIRGVRTVKTEDGTEEQVVGHTIYLPNIIFKLVRNHTPPGQPYNPYEATFRVPPSITKTDIRGYLAAVYGVRTTYVRTDNYISPLFSLRTGPGKVQRSERTYKRAVVGLAEPFYYPQALEDMSAADREKRLAWINQVFGREGHDDLQHLAFLSATKRSTPQQSWRWRTGATAQRGNIMRLIAERRANREEVIKEAKEQMVKERGTAGEQTASS
;
A
#
# COMPACT_ATOMS: atom_id res chain seq x y z
N MET A 1 28.02 57.86 23.13
CA MET A 1 26.92 57.25 22.34
C MET A 1 26.26 56.21 23.22
N GLU A 2 25.24 56.62 23.97
CA GLU A 2 24.48 55.74 24.87
C GLU A 2 23.33 55.08 24.10
N VAL A 3 23.28 53.76 24.12
CA VAL A 3 22.20 52.96 23.54
C VAL A 3 21.26 52.56 24.67
N LYS A 4 20.09 53.19 24.73
CA LYS A 4 19.00 52.83 25.64
C LYS A 4 18.34 51.52 25.16
N THR A 5 18.40 50.47 25.98
CA THR A 5 17.56 49.27 25.81
C THR A 5 16.24 49.47 26.53
N LYS A 6 15.14 49.20 25.83
CA LYS A 6 13.76 49.34 26.31
C LYS A 6 13.30 47.98 26.83
N THR A 7 13.18 47.85 28.15
CA THR A 7 12.68 46.66 28.84
C THR A 7 11.16 46.81 28.96
N GLU A 8 10.37 45.93 28.31
CA GLU A 8 8.92 45.89 28.46
C GLU A 8 8.52 44.91 29.56
N ASP A 9 8.01 45.48 30.66
CA ASP A 9 7.32 44.76 31.74
C ASP A 9 5.95 44.27 31.27
N ARG A 10 5.74 42.95 31.27
CA ARG A 10 4.41 42.33 31.14
C ARG A 10 3.91 41.89 32.50
N THR A 11 3.07 42.73 33.11
CA THR A 11 2.31 42.40 34.31
C THR A 11 1.27 41.32 34.03
N ARG A 12 1.21 40.36 34.96
CA ARG A 12 0.34 39.18 35.01
C ARG A 12 -1.13 39.56 35.20
N THR A 13 -2.01 38.82 34.54
CA THR A 13 -3.42 38.67 34.95
C THR A 13 -3.65 37.20 35.27
N CYS A 14 -3.68 36.88 36.56
CA CYS A 14 -4.10 35.57 37.06
C CYS A 14 -5.61 35.61 37.27
N VAL A 15 -6.37 34.88 36.45
CA VAL A 15 -7.80 34.65 36.66
C VAL A 15 -7.93 33.35 37.45
N ALA A 16 -8.30 33.45 38.72
CA ALA A 16 -8.71 32.31 39.53
C ALA A 16 -10.14 31.91 39.15
N LEU A 17 -10.31 30.69 38.63
CA LEU A 17 -11.62 30.08 38.42
C LEU A 17 -11.92 29.15 39.59
N THR A 18 -12.83 29.57 40.47
CA THR A 18 -13.52 28.70 41.41
C THR A 18 -14.74 28.10 40.71
N ALA A 19 -14.74 26.79 40.48
CA ALA A 19 -15.91 26.07 39.99
C ALA A 19 -16.75 25.60 41.19
N SER A 20 -17.95 26.14 41.31
CA SER A 20 -19.03 25.62 42.15
C SER A 20 -20.13 25.10 41.24
N ASP A 21 -20.76 24.01 41.68
CA ASP A 21 -21.83 23.30 41.00
C ASP A 21 -22.97 24.21 40.56
N SER A 22 -23.42 24.07 39.30
CA SER A 22 -24.84 23.96 38.95
C SER A 22 -25.03 23.96 37.43
N SER A 23 -25.91 23.05 37.01
CA SER A 23 -26.44 22.84 35.67
C SER A 23 -26.72 24.13 34.88
N ALA A 24 -25.99 24.34 33.78
CA ALA A 24 -26.33 25.34 32.77
C ALA A 24 -26.86 24.64 31.51
N THR A 25 -28.19 24.64 31.37
CA THR A 25 -28.90 24.26 30.16
C THR A 25 -28.63 25.32 29.08
N ILE A 26 -27.86 24.97 28.05
CA ILE A 26 -27.59 25.87 26.92
C ILE A 26 -28.80 25.84 25.98
N THR A 27 -29.66 26.86 26.07
CA THR A 27 -30.74 27.09 25.11
C THR A 27 -30.23 27.92 23.94
N ILE A 28 -29.97 27.29 22.80
CA ILE A 28 -29.57 28.00 21.57
C ILE A 28 -30.85 28.57 20.93
N ARG A 29 -31.04 29.89 21.01
CA ARG A 29 -32.06 30.61 20.23
C ARG A 29 -31.62 30.70 18.77
N SER A 30 -32.31 29.99 17.88
CA SER A 30 -32.10 30.01 16.43
C SER A 30 -32.86 31.16 15.75
N ASN A 31 -32.36 32.39 15.88
CA ASN A 31 -32.86 33.51 15.07
C ASN A 31 -31.86 33.86 13.97
N ASN A 32 -32.08 33.27 12.79
CA ASN A 32 -31.71 33.71 11.43
C ASN A 32 -31.27 32.53 10.57
N LEU A 33 -32.24 31.88 9.91
CA LEU A 33 -31.98 31.05 8.75
C LEU A 33 -32.33 31.83 7.47
N PRO A 34 -31.44 31.86 6.45
CA PRO A 34 -31.69 32.58 5.21
C PRO A 34 -32.79 31.92 4.35
N LYS A 35 -33.61 32.76 3.71
CA LYS A 35 -34.87 32.46 2.98
C LYS A 35 -34.73 31.69 1.65
N TRP A 36 -33.76 30.80 1.49
CA TRP A 36 -33.64 29.98 0.27
C TRP A 36 -33.67 28.48 0.59
N ALA A 37 -34.81 28.02 1.11
CA ALA A 37 -35.13 26.59 1.17
C ALA A 37 -36.24 26.28 0.15
N PRO A 38 -36.05 25.32 -0.77
CA PRO A 38 -37.13 24.85 -1.63
C PRO A 38 -38.19 24.12 -0.80
N ARG A 39 -39.45 24.27 -1.22
CA ARG A 39 -40.64 23.62 -0.64
C ARG A 39 -40.40 22.12 -0.46
N LEU A 40 -40.38 21.67 0.80
CA LEU A 40 -40.45 20.26 1.16
C LEU A 40 -41.83 19.73 0.75
N PHE A 41 -41.84 18.89 -0.28
CA PHE A 41 -42.96 18.01 -0.59
C PHE A 41 -43.15 17.01 0.54
N ALA A 42 -44.39 16.85 0.98
CA ALA A 42 -44.81 15.85 1.94
C ALA A 42 -44.53 14.43 1.40
N PHE A 43 -43.52 13.78 1.96
CA PHE A 43 -43.28 12.34 1.85
C PHE A 43 -43.43 11.74 3.24
N GLN A 44 -44.67 11.60 3.72
CA GLN A 44 -44.96 10.94 5.00
C GLN A 44 -45.26 9.44 4.87
N ASP A 45 -45.43 8.90 3.66
CA ASP A 45 -45.86 7.50 3.47
C ASP A 45 -44.77 6.53 3.00
N LEU A 46 -43.49 6.95 2.96
CA LEU A 46 -42.37 6.08 2.55
C LEU A 46 -41.42 5.66 3.70
N ALA A 47 -41.71 6.09 4.92
CA ALA A 47 -40.85 5.85 6.09
C ALA A 47 -40.95 4.42 6.67
N ALA A 48 -42.09 3.74 6.52
CA ALA A 48 -42.28 2.42 7.14
C ALA A 48 -41.59 1.28 6.37
N ALA A 49 -41.59 1.32 5.03
CA ALA A 49 -40.98 0.27 4.21
C ALA A 49 -39.44 0.39 4.11
N THR A 50 -38.91 1.61 4.24
CA THR A 50 -37.46 1.85 4.24
C THR A 50 -36.82 1.47 5.58
N SER A 51 -37.52 1.62 6.70
CA SER A 51 -36.96 1.28 8.01
C SER A 51 -36.75 -0.22 8.21
N ALA A 52 -37.58 -1.09 7.64
CA ALA A 52 -37.42 -2.55 7.74
C ALA A 52 -36.27 -3.08 6.88
N VAL A 53 -36.04 -2.51 5.68
CA VAL A 53 -34.91 -2.86 4.82
C VAL A 53 -33.60 -2.31 5.40
N VAL A 54 -33.61 -1.10 5.97
CA VAL A 54 -32.44 -0.54 6.66
C VAL A 54 -32.11 -1.33 7.94
N LEU A 55 -33.12 -1.78 8.70
CA LEU A 55 -32.90 -2.65 9.86
C LEU A 55 -32.39 -4.04 9.44
N ALA A 56 -32.91 -4.63 8.35
CA ALA A 56 -32.43 -5.91 7.83
C ALA A 56 -31.00 -5.81 7.27
N VAL A 57 -30.63 -4.71 6.61
CA VAL A 57 -29.26 -4.43 6.15
C VAL A 57 -28.33 -4.20 7.35
N LEU A 58 -28.79 -3.54 8.42
CA LEU A 58 -28.02 -3.36 9.66
C LEU A 58 -27.89 -4.65 10.49
N ILE A 59 -28.90 -5.52 10.52
CA ILE A 59 -28.86 -6.81 11.21
C ILE A 59 -28.00 -7.81 10.44
N VAL A 60 -27.97 -7.76 9.10
CA VAL A 60 -27.00 -8.51 8.28
C VAL A 60 -25.59 -7.93 8.40
N ALA A 61 -25.42 -6.62 8.64
CA ALA A 61 -24.11 -6.03 8.95
C ALA A 61 -23.62 -6.37 10.37
N GLY A 62 -24.53 -6.61 11.32
CA GLY A 62 -24.21 -7.01 12.70
C GLY A 62 -23.81 -8.48 12.87
N ALA A 63 -24.22 -9.35 11.95
CA ALA A 63 -23.94 -10.79 12.02
C ALA A 63 -22.82 -11.19 11.04
N ARG A 64 -21.63 -11.50 11.59
CA ARG A 64 -20.45 -12.13 10.93
C ARG A 64 -19.45 -11.23 10.18
N LEU A 65 -19.19 -10.02 10.69
CA LEU A 65 -18.01 -9.22 10.30
C LEU A 65 -16.63 -9.82 10.69
N ALA A 66 -16.59 -11.03 11.27
CA ALA A 66 -15.35 -11.69 11.68
C ALA A 66 -14.65 -12.44 10.53
N ALA A 67 -15.41 -12.92 9.53
CA ALA A 67 -14.85 -13.67 8.43
C ALA A 67 -14.32 -12.72 7.34
N LEU A 68 -13.01 -12.75 7.12
CA LEU A 68 -12.36 -12.02 6.01
C LEU A 68 -13.07 -12.34 4.68
N PRO A 69 -13.32 -11.35 3.81
CA PRO A 69 -13.90 -11.63 2.50
C PRO A 69 -13.00 -12.61 1.74
N PRO A 70 -13.57 -13.51 0.92
CA PRO A 70 -12.81 -14.61 0.30
C PRO A 70 -11.63 -14.08 -0.53
N VAL A 71 -11.80 -12.95 -1.21
CA VAL A 71 -10.72 -12.30 -1.97
C VAL A 71 -9.59 -11.81 -1.06
N ALA A 72 -9.91 -11.29 0.12
CA ALA A 72 -8.89 -10.92 1.11
C ALA A 72 -8.16 -12.15 1.70
N ARG A 73 -8.82 -13.30 1.80
CA ARG A 73 -8.17 -14.56 2.20
C ARG A 73 -7.16 -15.00 1.15
N VAL A 74 -7.54 -14.98 -0.13
CA VAL A 74 -6.62 -15.24 -1.25
C VAL A 74 -5.44 -14.27 -1.23
N ALA A 75 -5.70 -12.97 -1.05
CA ALA A 75 -4.65 -11.95 -0.95
C ALA A 75 -3.70 -12.19 0.24
N ARG A 76 -4.24 -12.61 1.40
CA ARG A 76 -3.46 -12.99 2.59
C ARG A 76 -2.54 -14.18 2.29
N THR A 77 -3.02 -15.13 1.51
CA THR A 77 -2.27 -16.33 1.10
C THR A 77 -1.21 -16.00 0.06
N ALA A 78 -1.55 -15.22 -0.97
CA ALA A 78 -0.64 -14.78 -2.02
C ALA A 78 0.56 -14.01 -1.45
N SER A 79 0.31 -13.19 -0.42
CA SER A 79 1.32 -12.38 0.25
C SER A 79 2.17 -13.13 1.28
N THR A 80 1.93 -14.42 1.49
CA THR A 80 2.76 -15.21 2.42
C THR A 80 4.23 -15.19 1.99
N PRO A 81 5.19 -15.01 2.94
CA PRO A 81 6.59 -14.98 2.59
C PRO A 81 7.03 -16.24 1.84
N ARG A 82 7.89 -16.08 0.81
CA ARG A 82 8.37 -17.19 -0.03
C ARG A 82 8.93 -18.36 0.78
N ALA A 83 9.69 -18.10 1.84
CA ALA A 83 10.22 -19.15 2.70
C ALA A 83 9.12 -19.99 3.41
N VAL A 84 8.02 -19.35 3.81
CA VAL A 84 6.88 -20.04 4.41
C VAL A 84 6.16 -20.89 3.37
N ARG A 85 5.99 -20.38 2.15
CA ARG A 85 5.42 -21.13 1.03
C ARG A 85 6.24 -22.38 0.70
N ILE A 86 7.55 -22.23 0.50
CA ILE A 86 8.46 -23.35 0.22
C ILE A 86 8.37 -24.42 1.32
N ARG A 87 8.32 -24.00 2.60
CA ARG A 87 8.14 -24.92 3.72
C ARG A 87 6.79 -25.66 3.67
N ARG A 88 5.71 -24.96 3.29
CA ARG A 88 4.37 -25.56 3.15
C ARG A 88 4.33 -26.54 1.98
N GLU A 89 4.88 -26.17 0.83
CA GLU A 89 5.01 -27.02 -0.37
C GLU A 89 5.79 -28.30 -0.04
N ARG A 90 6.90 -28.20 0.70
CA ARG A 90 7.67 -29.38 1.14
C ARG A 90 6.86 -30.32 2.03
N ASN A 91 6.05 -29.77 2.95
CA ASN A 91 5.27 -30.57 3.89
C ASN A 91 3.92 -31.04 3.30
N ARG A 92 3.45 -30.41 2.23
CA ARG A 92 2.18 -30.68 1.53
C ARG A 92 2.39 -30.45 0.03
N PRO A 93 2.88 -31.45 -0.72
CA PRO A 93 3.17 -31.30 -2.15
C PRO A 93 1.92 -31.02 -3.01
N LYS A 94 0.71 -31.27 -2.49
CA LYS A 94 -0.58 -30.92 -3.11
C LYS A 94 -1.12 -29.55 -2.66
N ALA A 95 -0.25 -28.59 -2.33
CA ALA A 95 -0.70 -27.26 -1.94
C ALA A 95 -1.40 -26.55 -3.11
N PRO A 96 -2.48 -25.79 -2.86
CA PRO A 96 -3.21 -25.10 -3.91
C PRO A 96 -2.34 -24.07 -4.63
N ILE A 97 -2.66 -23.85 -5.91
CA ILE A 97 -2.04 -22.85 -6.79
C ILE A 97 -2.13 -21.47 -6.09
N PRO A 98 -1.13 -20.57 -6.22
CA PRO A 98 -1.11 -19.26 -5.55
C PRO A 98 -2.33 -18.34 -5.78
N SER A 99 -3.23 -18.67 -6.71
CA SER A 99 -4.48 -17.97 -6.97
C SER A 99 -5.68 -18.47 -6.13
N ALA A 100 -5.51 -19.55 -5.37
CA ALA A 100 -6.57 -20.16 -4.56
C ALA A 100 -6.33 -19.95 -3.06
N ASP A 101 -7.42 -19.87 -2.31
CA ASP A 101 -7.40 -19.80 -0.85
C ASP A 101 -6.86 -21.13 -0.29
N ASP A 102 -5.87 -21.06 0.60
CA ASP A 102 -5.31 -22.24 1.27
C ASP A 102 -5.99 -22.53 2.60
N ALA A 103 -6.97 -21.72 3.00
CA ALA A 103 -7.73 -21.91 4.22
C ALA A 103 -8.67 -23.13 4.14
N THR A 104 -8.90 -23.77 5.29
CA THR A 104 -9.95 -24.77 5.46
C THR A 104 -11.33 -24.13 5.22
N PRO A 105 -12.42 -24.92 5.04
CA PRO A 105 -13.78 -24.39 4.97
C PRO A 105 -14.14 -23.52 6.18
N THR A 106 -13.57 -23.83 7.34
CA THR A 106 -13.67 -23.09 8.60
C THR A 106 -12.85 -21.79 8.64
N GLY A 107 -11.97 -21.55 7.66
CA GLY A 107 -11.16 -20.33 7.53
C GLY A 107 -9.76 -20.40 8.14
N LEU A 108 -9.38 -21.54 8.74
CA LEU A 108 -8.05 -21.73 9.33
C LEU A 108 -7.01 -21.90 8.23
N THR A 109 -5.87 -21.24 8.40
CA THR A 109 -4.70 -21.50 7.53
C THR A 109 -4.17 -22.92 7.77
N PRO A 110 -3.45 -23.50 6.80
CA PRO A 110 -2.82 -24.82 6.94
C PRO A 110 -1.99 -25.00 8.22
N THR A 111 -1.29 -23.94 8.61
CA THR A 111 -0.45 -23.87 9.80
C THR A 111 -1.25 -23.78 11.10
N GLU A 112 -2.37 -23.06 11.08
CA GLU A 112 -3.28 -22.97 12.22
C GLU A 112 -4.01 -24.28 12.43
N HIS A 113 -4.55 -24.87 11.37
CA HIS A 113 -5.21 -26.17 11.44
C HIS A 113 -4.27 -27.27 11.99
N ALA A 114 -3.01 -27.31 11.52
CA ALA A 114 -2.03 -28.25 12.07
C ALA A 114 -1.72 -27.99 13.56
N ARG A 115 -1.76 -26.73 14.00
CA ARG A 115 -1.59 -26.37 15.42
C ARG A 115 -2.81 -26.76 16.24
N TYR A 116 -4.01 -26.54 15.73
CA TYR A 116 -5.27 -26.96 16.35
C TYR A 116 -5.28 -28.48 16.57
N GLN A 117 -5.01 -29.26 15.52
CA GLN A 117 -4.94 -30.72 15.61
C GLN A 117 -3.92 -31.20 16.65
N ARG A 118 -2.76 -30.54 16.73
CA ARG A 118 -1.74 -30.87 17.74
C ARG A 118 -2.24 -30.59 19.17
N LEU A 119 -2.81 -29.41 19.40
CA LEU A 119 -3.33 -29.03 20.72
C LEU A 119 -4.50 -29.93 21.14
N LEU A 120 -5.34 -30.32 20.19
CA LEU A 120 -6.43 -31.27 20.39
C LEU A 120 -5.90 -32.65 20.77
N ALA A 121 -4.86 -33.15 20.08
CA ALA A 121 -4.21 -34.42 20.42
C ALA A 121 -3.49 -34.38 21.78
N MET A 122 -2.97 -33.22 22.19
CA MET A 122 -2.34 -33.02 23.49
C MET A 122 -3.36 -32.80 24.63
N GLY A 123 -4.63 -32.55 24.31
CA GLY A 123 -5.67 -32.23 25.30
C GLY A 123 -5.55 -30.82 25.90
N GLU A 124 -4.61 -29.99 25.45
CA GLU A 124 -4.36 -28.63 25.96
C GLU A 124 -5.42 -27.60 25.53
N LEU A 125 -6.33 -28.00 24.63
CA LEU A 125 -7.35 -27.11 24.10
C LEU A 125 -8.60 -27.01 25.00
N ALA A 126 -8.72 -27.88 26.00
CA ALA A 126 -9.85 -27.87 26.91
C ALA A 126 -9.89 -26.57 27.74
N ASP A 127 -11.05 -25.94 27.79
CA ASP A 127 -11.29 -24.83 28.71
C ASP A 127 -11.35 -25.31 30.17
N GLU A 128 -11.46 -24.38 31.11
CA GLU A 128 -11.67 -24.67 32.54
C GLU A 128 -12.89 -25.58 32.79
N SER A 129 -13.88 -25.57 31.90
CA SER A 129 -15.05 -26.44 31.93
C SER A 129 -14.83 -27.82 31.30
N GLY A 130 -13.64 -28.13 30.80
CA GLY A 130 -13.32 -29.39 30.12
C GLY A 130 -13.88 -29.50 28.69
N LYS A 131 -14.57 -28.48 28.19
CA LYS A 131 -15.11 -28.47 26.82
C LYS A 131 -13.98 -28.19 25.83
N MET A 132 -13.89 -29.02 24.78
CA MET A 132 -13.00 -28.78 23.65
C MET A 132 -13.65 -27.78 22.69
N PRO A 133 -13.02 -26.63 22.39
CA PRO A 133 -13.56 -25.67 21.45
C PRO A 133 -13.48 -26.23 20.03
N THR A 134 -14.49 -25.92 19.23
CA THR A 134 -14.51 -26.25 17.80
C THR A 134 -13.45 -25.45 17.04
N GLU A 135 -13.14 -25.86 15.79
CA GLU A 135 -12.19 -25.13 14.94
C GLU A 135 -12.57 -23.65 14.77
N GLY A 136 -13.86 -23.36 14.59
CA GLY A 136 -14.38 -22.00 14.42
C GLY A 136 -14.23 -21.16 15.70
N GLU A 137 -14.67 -21.69 16.85
CA GLU A 137 -14.51 -21.01 18.14
C GLU A 137 -13.03 -20.76 18.48
N TRP A 138 -12.14 -21.70 18.12
CA TRP A 138 -10.70 -21.52 18.30
C TRP A 138 -10.13 -20.43 17.38
N LEU A 139 -10.58 -20.36 16.13
CA LEU A 139 -10.21 -19.29 15.21
C LEU A 139 -10.68 -17.93 15.72
N GLU A 140 -11.91 -17.82 16.23
CA GLU A 140 -12.44 -16.59 16.81
C GLU A 140 -11.58 -16.12 18.00
N ARG A 141 -11.19 -17.02 18.91
CA ARG A 141 -10.26 -16.70 20.00
C ARG A 141 -8.89 -16.23 19.51
N LEU A 142 -8.39 -16.82 18.43
CA LEU A 142 -7.14 -16.38 17.80
C LEU A 142 -7.28 -15.00 17.17
N ASP A 143 -8.39 -14.76 16.47
CA ASP A 143 -8.65 -13.51 15.79
C ASP A 143 -8.97 -12.38 16.77
N GLU A 144 -9.59 -12.65 17.92
CA GLU A 144 -9.71 -11.72 19.04
C GLU A 144 -8.32 -11.32 19.58
N ARG A 145 -7.47 -12.32 19.86
CA ARG A 145 -6.10 -12.08 20.30
C ARG A 145 -5.28 -11.31 19.26
N ARG A 146 -5.52 -11.58 17.97
CA ARG A 146 -4.84 -10.93 16.85
C ARG A 146 -5.38 -9.56 16.58
N SER A 147 -6.67 -9.29 16.71
CA SER A 147 -7.27 -7.99 16.43
C SER A 147 -7.06 -7.00 17.57
N ARG A 148 -6.70 -7.50 18.76
CA ARG A 148 -6.38 -6.69 19.93
C ARG A 148 -5.50 -5.48 19.59
N ILE A 149 -6.03 -4.31 19.91
CA ILE A 149 -5.31 -3.03 19.88
C ILE A 149 -4.46 -2.96 21.16
N ARG A 150 -3.23 -2.46 21.03
CA ARG A 150 -2.34 -2.33 22.19
C ARG A 150 -3.02 -1.47 23.25
N GLY A 151 -3.13 -2.02 24.46
CA GLY A 151 -3.61 -1.27 25.59
C GLY A 151 -5.11 -1.04 25.63
N VAL A 152 -5.92 -1.68 24.77
CA VAL A 152 -7.39 -1.64 24.88
C VAL A 152 -7.88 -3.00 25.35
N ARG A 153 -8.71 -3.02 26.38
CA ARG A 153 -9.39 -4.20 26.91
C ARG A 153 -10.88 -3.92 26.93
N THR A 154 -11.66 -4.79 26.31
CA THR A 154 -13.10 -4.79 26.48
C THR A 154 -13.42 -5.34 27.87
N VAL A 155 -14.01 -4.50 28.72
CA VAL A 155 -14.54 -4.89 30.02
C VAL A 155 -16.05 -4.96 29.87
N LYS A 156 -16.62 -6.12 30.15
CA LYS A 156 -18.08 -6.28 30.23
C LYS A 156 -18.51 -5.74 31.60
N THR A 157 -19.11 -4.56 31.60
CA THR A 157 -19.74 -3.95 32.77
C THR A 157 -21.23 -4.27 32.73
N GLU A 158 -21.94 -4.18 33.86
CA GLU A 158 -23.39 -4.47 33.96
C GLU A 158 -24.22 -3.63 32.99
N ASP A 159 -23.77 -2.41 32.66
CA ASP A 159 -24.44 -1.46 31.75
C ASP A 159 -24.02 -1.57 30.28
N GLY A 160 -23.05 -2.43 29.94
CA GLY A 160 -22.58 -2.58 28.56
C GLY A 160 -21.13 -3.05 28.41
N THR A 161 -20.68 -3.15 27.16
CA THR A 161 -19.28 -3.48 26.86
C THR A 161 -18.49 -2.19 26.71
N GLU A 162 -17.69 -1.83 27.71
CA GLU A 162 -16.85 -0.64 27.69
C GLU A 162 -15.42 -0.99 27.27
N GLU A 163 -14.82 -0.16 26.42
CA GLU A 163 -13.41 -0.28 26.05
C GLU A 163 -12.54 0.48 27.05
N GLN A 164 -11.91 -0.26 27.97
CA GLN A 164 -10.96 0.31 28.92
C GLN A 164 -9.56 0.35 28.31
N VAL A 165 -8.93 1.52 28.31
CA VAL A 165 -7.54 1.67 27.90
C VAL A 165 -6.60 1.30 29.06
N VAL A 166 -6.12 0.06 29.09
CA VAL A 166 -5.18 -0.49 30.07
C VAL A 166 -3.71 -0.11 29.77
N GLY A 167 -3.39 0.28 28.54
CA GLY A 167 -2.03 0.61 28.11
C GLY A 167 -1.66 2.09 28.21
N HIS A 168 -0.41 2.41 27.85
CA HIS A 168 0.05 3.79 27.79
C HIS A 168 -0.66 4.55 26.66
N THR A 169 -1.40 5.59 27.03
CA THR A 169 -2.07 6.50 26.11
C THR A 169 -1.08 7.51 25.55
N ILE A 170 -1.01 7.59 24.23
CA ILE A 170 -0.21 8.61 23.52
C ILE A 170 -1.19 9.60 22.90
N TYR A 171 -1.38 10.75 23.55
CA TYR A 171 -2.32 11.76 23.09
C TYR A 171 -1.83 12.51 21.85
N LEU A 172 -0.51 12.76 21.76
CA LEU A 172 0.10 13.57 20.71
C LEU A 172 1.27 12.81 20.05
N PRO A 173 0.97 11.85 19.15
CA PRO A 173 2.01 11.07 18.49
C PRO A 173 2.79 11.92 17.48
N ASN A 174 4.11 12.03 17.67
CA ASN A 174 5.02 12.66 16.69
C ASN A 174 5.67 11.59 15.80
N ILE A 175 4.87 10.91 14.99
CA ILE A 175 5.33 9.85 14.08
C ILE A 175 4.78 10.08 12.68
N ILE A 176 5.59 9.76 11.67
CA ILE A 176 5.22 9.96 10.27
C ILE A 176 5.07 8.59 9.61
N PHE A 177 3.86 8.30 9.13
CA PHE A 177 3.57 7.14 8.30
C PHE A 177 3.53 7.60 6.84
N LYS A 178 4.41 7.06 6.01
CA LYS A 178 4.42 7.36 4.57
C LYS A 178 3.80 6.19 3.83
N LEU A 179 2.63 6.39 3.23
CA LEU A 179 2.02 5.43 2.31
C LEU A 179 2.87 5.35 1.03
N VAL A 180 3.21 4.14 0.60
CA VAL A 180 4.02 3.87 -0.58
C VAL A 180 3.32 2.85 -1.47
N ARG A 181 3.34 3.08 -2.78
CA ARG A 181 2.78 2.17 -3.77
C ARG A 181 3.37 0.76 -3.60
N ASN A 182 2.50 -0.26 -3.60
CA ASN A 182 2.97 -1.63 -3.54
C ASN A 182 3.73 -1.98 -4.82
N HIS A 183 4.76 -2.81 -4.66
CA HIS A 183 5.54 -3.31 -5.78
C HIS A 183 4.83 -4.52 -6.40
N THR A 184 4.33 -4.37 -7.63
CA THR A 184 3.77 -5.47 -8.43
C THR A 184 4.84 -5.95 -9.42
N PRO A 185 5.29 -7.21 -9.36
CA PRO A 185 6.14 -7.77 -10.40
C PRO A 185 5.46 -7.70 -11.77
N PRO A 186 6.22 -7.55 -12.87
CA PRO A 186 5.63 -7.52 -14.20
C PRO A 186 4.86 -8.82 -14.48
N GLY A 187 3.63 -8.70 -14.99
CA GLY A 187 2.76 -9.83 -15.33
C GLY A 187 1.95 -10.42 -14.18
N GLN A 188 2.03 -9.87 -12.96
CA GLN A 188 1.14 -10.24 -11.85
C GLN A 188 0.06 -9.18 -11.64
N PRO A 189 -1.17 -9.57 -11.25
CA PRO A 189 -2.22 -8.60 -10.93
C PRO A 189 -1.88 -7.83 -9.64
N TYR A 190 -2.34 -6.58 -9.55
CA TYR A 190 -2.21 -5.76 -8.35
C TYR A 190 -3.00 -6.35 -7.18
N ASN A 191 -2.45 -6.29 -5.97
CA ASN A 191 -3.16 -6.72 -4.75
C ASN A 191 -3.78 -5.50 -4.03
N PRO A 192 -5.12 -5.33 -4.07
CA PRO A 192 -5.78 -4.19 -3.44
C PRO A 192 -5.95 -4.33 -1.93
N TYR A 193 -5.84 -5.54 -1.39
CA TYR A 193 -5.96 -5.79 0.06
C TYR A 193 -4.65 -5.60 0.80
N GLU A 194 -3.63 -5.06 0.15
CA GLU A 194 -2.35 -4.74 0.77
C GLU A 194 -2.06 -3.25 0.67
N ALA A 195 -1.47 -2.71 1.72
CA ALA A 195 -0.90 -1.37 1.73
C ALA A 195 0.49 -1.41 2.34
N THR A 196 1.44 -0.74 1.70
CA THR A 196 2.81 -0.64 2.18
C THR A 196 3.06 0.74 2.77
N PHE A 197 3.59 0.79 3.99
CA PHE A 197 3.99 2.01 4.67
C PHE A 197 5.49 2.00 4.95
N ARG A 198 6.12 3.18 4.88
CA ARG A 198 7.41 3.43 5.53
C ARG A 198 7.14 4.07 6.88
N VAL A 199 7.67 3.44 7.92
CA VAL A 199 7.48 3.86 9.31
C VAL A 199 8.84 3.96 10.02
N PRO A 200 8.94 4.75 11.10
CA PRO A 200 10.12 4.77 11.94
C PRO A 200 10.51 3.37 12.47
N PRO A 201 11.81 3.07 12.62
CA PRO A 201 12.29 1.76 13.07
C PRO A 201 11.89 1.43 14.51
N SER A 202 11.59 2.42 15.35
CA SER A 202 11.14 2.22 16.74
C SER A 202 9.71 1.65 16.86
N ILE A 203 8.89 1.74 15.81
CA ILE A 203 7.47 1.40 15.89
C ILE A 203 7.24 -0.12 15.84
N THR A 204 6.37 -0.64 16.71
CA THR A 204 6.02 -2.07 16.75
C THR A 204 4.80 -2.39 15.86
N LYS A 205 4.56 -3.68 15.61
CA LYS A 205 3.40 -4.15 14.81
C LYS A 205 2.06 -3.78 15.46
N THR A 206 1.99 -3.85 16.79
CA THR A 206 0.79 -3.51 17.55
C THR A 206 0.52 -2.01 17.52
N ASP A 207 1.58 -1.18 17.51
CA ASP A 207 1.45 0.28 17.40
C ASP A 207 0.97 0.68 16.00
N ILE A 208 1.46 0.03 14.93
CA ILE A 208 0.97 0.26 13.56
C ILE A 208 -0.53 0.00 13.48
N ARG A 209 -0.99 -1.12 14.03
CA ARG A 209 -2.42 -1.46 14.04
C ARG A 209 -3.23 -0.43 14.82
N GLY A 210 -2.82 -0.13 16.05
CA GLY A 210 -3.54 0.83 16.89
C GLY A 210 -3.59 2.22 16.27
N TYR A 211 -2.48 2.67 15.67
CA TYR A 211 -2.40 3.95 14.98
C TYR A 211 -3.33 4.01 13.76
N LEU A 212 -3.32 3.00 12.89
CA LEU A 212 -4.18 2.96 11.71
C LEU A 212 -5.67 2.87 12.08
N ALA A 213 -6.02 2.12 13.13
CA ALA A 213 -7.38 2.03 13.61
C ALA A 213 -7.86 3.35 14.25
N ALA A 214 -7.06 3.95 15.15
CA ALA A 214 -7.47 5.14 15.89
C ALA A 214 -7.45 6.43 15.05
N VAL A 215 -6.43 6.62 14.20
CA VAL A 215 -6.26 7.86 13.43
C VAL A 215 -7.04 7.83 12.11
N TYR A 216 -7.06 6.67 11.43
CA TYR A 216 -7.65 6.56 10.09
C TYR A 216 -8.91 5.67 10.04
N GLY A 217 -9.29 5.00 11.13
CA GLY A 217 -10.42 4.07 11.12
C GLY A 217 -10.18 2.79 10.32
N VAL A 218 -8.92 2.49 9.94
CA VAL A 218 -8.61 1.38 9.03
C VAL A 218 -8.44 0.07 9.81
N ARG A 219 -9.28 -0.92 9.50
CA ARG A 219 -9.16 -2.27 10.06
C ARG A 219 -8.10 -3.08 9.32
N THR A 220 -7.13 -3.58 10.08
CA THR A 220 -6.01 -4.37 9.53
C THR A 220 -6.17 -5.85 9.83
N THR A 221 -5.89 -6.72 8.86
CA THR A 221 -5.99 -8.18 8.98
C THR A 221 -4.68 -8.78 9.49
N TYR A 222 -3.55 -8.38 8.89
CA TYR A 222 -2.20 -8.73 9.34
C TYR A 222 -1.25 -7.55 9.15
N VAL A 223 -0.15 -7.56 9.90
CA VAL A 223 0.96 -6.61 9.73
C VAL A 223 2.27 -7.38 9.65
N ARG A 224 2.97 -7.22 8.53
CA ARG A 224 4.33 -7.72 8.31
C ARG A 224 5.29 -6.55 8.28
N THR A 225 6.45 -6.69 8.90
CA THR A 225 7.41 -5.60 9.04
C THR A 225 8.81 -6.09 8.72
N ASP A 226 9.52 -5.32 7.90
CA ASP A 226 10.92 -5.56 7.55
C ASP A 226 11.73 -4.30 7.86
N ASN A 227 12.90 -4.45 8.49
CA ASN A 227 13.81 -3.33 8.73
C ASN A 227 14.74 -3.14 7.53
N TYR A 228 14.65 -1.99 6.88
CA TYR A 228 15.59 -1.57 5.84
C TYR A 228 16.69 -0.74 6.48
N ILE A 229 17.87 -1.33 6.59
CA ILE A 229 19.08 -0.67 7.05
C ILE A 229 19.77 -0.08 5.83
N SER A 230 20.03 1.23 5.83
CA SER A 230 20.74 1.84 4.72
C SER A 230 22.19 1.34 4.66
N PRO A 231 22.77 1.14 3.47
CA PRO A 231 24.18 0.75 3.38
C PRO A 231 25.10 1.83 3.98
N LEU A 232 26.27 1.41 4.41
CA LEU A 232 27.32 2.31 4.91
C LEU A 232 27.95 3.07 3.74
N PHE A 233 27.95 4.41 3.80
CA PHE A 233 28.56 5.25 2.78
C PHE A 233 29.87 5.83 3.28
N SER A 234 30.89 5.87 2.42
CA SER A 234 32.11 6.61 2.72
C SER A 234 31.80 8.10 2.79
N LEU A 235 32.31 8.79 3.81
CA LEU A 235 32.31 10.25 3.77
C LEU A 235 33.25 10.72 2.65
N ARG A 236 32.83 11.77 1.95
CA ARG A 236 33.66 12.44 0.94
C ARG A 236 34.82 13.21 1.59
N THR A 237 34.61 13.71 2.81
CA THR A 237 35.50 14.69 3.45
C THR A 237 36.26 14.12 4.65
N GLY A 238 36.25 12.80 4.88
CA GLY A 238 36.98 12.24 6.02
C GLY A 238 37.07 10.72 6.03
N PRO A 239 37.98 10.17 6.84
CA PRO A 239 38.09 8.74 7.05
C PRO A 239 36.87 8.25 7.85
N GLY A 240 36.03 7.44 7.23
CA GLY A 240 34.90 6.82 7.92
C GLY A 240 33.77 6.42 6.99
N LYS A 241 33.03 5.38 7.39
CA LYS A 241 31.76 5.03 6.76
C LYS A 241 30.62 5.38 7.71
N VAL A 242 29.63 6.13 7.22
CA VAL A 242 28.46 6.53 8.00
C VAL A 242 27.19 6.01 7.34
N GLN A 243 26.26 5.59 8.19
CA GLN A 243 24.92 5.20 7.79
C GLN A 243 24.05 6.43 7.63
N ARG A 244 23.26 6.51 6.56
CA ARG A 244 22.30 7.60 6.37
C ARG A 244 20.99 7.27 7.09
N SER A 245 20.73 7.95 8.21
CA SER A 245 19.50 7.77 8.99
C SER A 245 18.24 8.00 8.14
N GLU A 246 18.24 8.98 7.25
CA GLU A 246 17.13 9.31 6.34
C GLU A 246 16.69 8.14 5.43
N ARG A 247 17.62 7.21 5.14
CA ARG A 247 17.40 6.05 4.26
C ARG A 247 17.07 4.79 5.05
N THR A 248 17.21 4.82 6.36
CA THR A 248 16.89 3.70 7.24
C THR A 248 15.44 3.81 7.66
N TYR A 249 14.63 2.82 7.31
CA TYR A 249 13.21 2.82 7.63
C TYR A 249 12.73 1.40 7.87
N LYS A 250 11.59 1.27 8.54
CA LYS A 250 10.87 0.01 8.62
C LYS A 250 9.78 0.02 7.55
N ARG A 251 9.74 -1.02 6.72
CA ARG A 251 8.65 -1.25 5.77
C ARG A 251 7.58 -2.05 6.50
N ALA A 252 6.37 -1.53 6.54
CA ALA A 252 5.22 -2.23 7.07
C ALA A 252 4.28 -2.57 5.91
N VAL A 253 4.10 -3.87 5.63
CA VAL A 253 3.07 -4.36 4.71
C VAL A 253 1.86 -4.73 5.57
N VAL A 254 0.76 -4.04 5.32
CA VAL A 254 -0.47 -4.14 6.09
C VAL A 254 -1.52 -4.77 5.19
N GLY A 255 -2.15 -5.85 5.67
CA GLY A 255 -3.35 -6.40 5.06
C GLY A 255 -4.56 -5.58 5.47
N LEU A 256 -5.34 -5.13 4.51
CA LEU A 256 -6.56 -4.34 4.71
C LEU A 256 -7.78 -5.26 4.75
N ALA A 257 -8.79 -4.88 5.53
CA ALA A 257 -10.10 -5.54 5.46
C ALA A 257 -10.86 -5.14 4.18
N GLU A 258 -10.73 -3.88 3.77
CA GLU A 258 -11.35 -3.31 2.58
C GLU A 258 -10.31 -3.10 1.46
N PRO A 259 -10.67 -3.32 0.19
CA PRO A 259 -9.73 -3.15 -0.92
C PRO A 259 -9.42 -1.67 -1.15
N PHE A 260 -8.15 -1.37 -1.44
CA PHE A 260 -7.67 -0.02 -1.74
C PHE A 260 -6.92 0.03 -3.07
N TYR A 261 -7.29 0.99 -3.92
CA TYR A 261 -6.62 1.27 -5.19
C TYR A 261 -5.97 2.64 -5.18
N TYR A 262 -4.72 2.69 -5.64
CA TYR A 262 -4.07 3.97 -5.89
C TYR A 262 -4.77 4.70 -7.02
N PRO A 263 -4.91 6.03 -6.96
CA PRO A 263 -5.55 6.80 -8.02
C PRO A 263 -4.93 6.61 -9.42
N GLN A 264 -3.64 6.28 -9.46
CA GLN A 264 -2.88 6.04 -10.69
C GLN A 264 -2.92 4.58 -11.17
N ALA A 265 -3.42 3.63 -10.36
CA ALA A 265 -3.52 2.23 -10.72
C ALA A 265 -4.86 2.01 -11.45
N LEU A 266 -4.79 1.68 -12.74
CA LEU A 266 -5.94 1.58 -13.64
C LEU A 266 -6.13 0.17 -14.23
N GLU A 267 -5.46 -0.83 -13.64
CA GLU A 267 -5.34 -2.18 -14.20
C GLU A 267 -6.65 -2.98 -14.13
N ASP A 268 -7.43 -2.80 -13.05
CA ASP A 268 -8.68 -3.54 -12.84
C ASP A 268 -9.94 -2.77 -13.28
N MET A 269 -9.79 -1.54 -13.79
CA MET A 269 -10.91 -0.74 -14.28
C MET A 269 -11.28 -1.14 -15.71
N SER A 270 -12.58 -1.10 -16.04
CA SER A 270 -13.02 -1.20 -17.42
C SER A 270 -12.39 -0.07 -18.25
N ALA A 271 -12.14 -0.31 -19.55
CA ALA A 271 -11.54 0.71 -20.41
C ALA A 271 -12.35 2.03 -20.41
N ALA A 272 -13.68 1.93 -20.38
CA ALA A 272 -14.57 3.09 -20.32
C ALA A 272 -14.46 3.85 -18.99
N ASP A 273 -14.40 3.15 -17.85
CA ASP A 273 -14.27 3.79 -16.54
C ASP A 273 -12.88 4.42 -16.37
N ARG A 274 -11.87 3.79 -16.95
CA ARG A 274 -10.50 4.30 -17.01
C ARG A 274 -10.43 5.62 -17.78
N GLU A 275 -11.04 5.71 -18.96
CA GLU A 275 -11.08 6.95 -19.75
C GLU A 275 -11.82 8.07 -19.01
N LYS A 276 -13.00 7.78 -18.45
CA LYS A 276 -13.77 8.74 -17.64
C LYS A 276 -12.94 9.27 -16.47
N ARG A 277 -12.22 8.38 -15.79
CA ARG A 277 -11.36 8.75 -14.66
C ARG A 277 -10.15 9.58 -15.10
N LEU A 278 -9.50 9.23 -16.19
CA LEU A 278 -8.39 10.00 -16.75
C LEU A 278 -8.85 11.40 -17.16
N ALA A 279 -9.99 11.51 -17.83
CA ALA A 279 -10.61 12.79 -18.17
C ALA A 279 -10.88 13.65 -16.93
N TRP A 280 -11.46 13.05 -15.87
CA TRP A 280 -11.69 13.75 -14.60
C TRP A 280 -10.37 14.20 -13.93
N ILE A 281 -9.35 13.34 -13.88
CA ILE A 281 -8.04 13.70 -13.32
C ILE A 281 -7.42 14.86 -14.10
N ASN A 282 -7.47 14.81 -15.43
CA ASN A 282 -6.95 15.87 -16.28
C ASN A 282 -7.73 17.17 -16.09
N GLN A 283 -9.06 17.11 -15.95
CA GLN A 283 -9.91 18.28 -15.72
C GLN A 283 -9.64 18.94 -14.36
N VAL A 284 -9.53 18.15 -13.28
CA VAL A 284 -9.38 18.68 -11.91
C VAL A 284 -7.95 19.11 -11.61
N PHE A 285 -6.96 18.34 -12.06
CA PHE A 285 -5.56 18.53 -11.67
C PHE A 285 -4.66 19.06 -12.80
N GLY A 286 -5.15 19.15 -14.04
CA GLY A 286 -4.34 19.62 -15.17
C GLY A 286 -3.08 18.77 -15.42
N ARG A 287 -3.17 17.45 -15.17
CA ARG A 287 -2.00 16.55 -15.16
C ARG A 287 -1.20 16.60 -16.46
N GLU A 288 -1.87 16.50 -17.61
CA GLU A 288 -1.22 16.57 -18.92
C GLU A 288 -0.45 17.88 -19.12
N GLY A 289 -1.05 19.02 -18.74
CA GLY A 289 -0.38 20.32 -18.82
C GLY A 289 0.88 20.39 -17.95
N HIS A 290 0.86 19.78 -16.76
CA HIS A 290 2.06 19.68 -15.91
C HIS A 290 3.14 18.76 -16.50
N ASP A 291 2.75 17.61 -17.05
CA ASP A 291 3.67 16.67 -17.68
C ASP A 291 4.34 17.32 -18.92
N ASP A 292 3.57 18.05 -19.74
CA ASP A 292 4.07 18.82 -20.88
C ASP A 292 5.02 19.93 -20.45
N LEU A 293 4.67 20.69 -19.40
CA LEU A 293 5.55 21.74 -18.87
C LEU A 293 6.84 21.16 -18.30
N GLN A 294 6.79 20.02 -17.59
CA GLN A 294 7.99 19.34 -17.11
C GLN A 294 8.85 18.82 -18.26
N HIS A 295 8.23 18.24 -19.29
CA HIS A 295 8.93 17.78 -20.48
C HIS A 295 9.61 18.94 -21.22
N LEU A 296 8.91 20.07 -21.40
CA LEU A 296 9.47 21.29 -21.97
C LEU A 296 10.59 21.87 -21.10
N ALA A 297 10.42 21.89 -19.78
CA ALA A 297 11.44 22.34 -18.84
C ALA A 297 12.69 21.46 -18.93
N PHE A 298 12.53 20.13 -18.97
CA PHE A 298 13.63 19.18 -19.13
C PHE A 298 14.36 19.36 -20.47
N LEU A 299 13.62 19.55 -21.57
CA LEU A 299 14.20 19.89 -22.88
C LEU A 299 14.95 21.23 -22.82
N SER A 300 14.40 22.24 -22.15
CA SER A 300 15.04 23.54 -22.00
C SER A 300 16.32 23.48 -21.16
N ALA A 301 16.32 22.71 -20.07
CA ALA A 301 17.47 22.50 -19.20
C ALA A 301 18.57 21.72 -19.92
N THR A 302 18.20 20.66 -20.66
CA THR A 302 19.12 19.90 -21.52
C THR A 302 19.72 20.79 -22.61
N LYS A 303 18.95 21.74 -23.17
CA LYS A 303 19.45 22.74 -24.13
C LYS A 303 20.34 23.81 -23.49
N ARG A 304 20.16 24.13 -22.20
CA ARG A 304 20.88 25.21 -21.48
C ARG A 304 22.11 24.75 -20.68
N SER A 305 22.28 23.45 -20.39
CA SER A 305 23.32 22.98 -19.46
C SER A 305 24.76 22.95 -20.02
N THR A 306 25.05 23.57 -21.16
CA THR A 306 26.43 23.85 -21.61
C THR A 306 26.66 25.37 -21.71
N PRO A 307 27.21 26.02 -20.67
CA PRO A 307 27.49 27.45 -20.67
C PRO A 307 28.61 27.89 -21.65
N GLN A 308 29.40 26.95 -22.19
CA GLN A 308 30.52 27.23 -23.11
C GLN A 308 30.45 26.48 -24.44
N GLN A 309 29.42 25.67 -24.67
CA GLN A 309 29.15 25.10 -25.98
C GLN A 309 27.67 25.30 -26.24
N SER A 310 27.34 26.30 -27.06
CA SER A 310 26.16 26.26 -27.89
C SER A 310 25.95 24.81 -28.30
N TRP A 311 24.79 24.23 -28.02
CA TRP A 311 24.36 22.97 -28.62
C TRP A 311 24.30 23.19 -30.13
N ARG A 312 25.46 23.24 -30.76
CA ARG A 312 25.69 22.97 -32.15
C ARG A 312 25.68 21.45 -32.15
N TRP A 313 24.65 20.84 -32.71
CA TRP A 313 24.90 19.60 -33.45
C TRP A 313 26.22 19.83 -34.16
N ARG A 314 27.25 19.01 -33.95
CA ARG A 314 28.57 19.25 -34.57
C ARG A 314 28.37 19.38 -36.09
N THR A 315 28.18 20.61 -36.57
CA THR A 315 27.83 20.98 -37.94
C THR A 315 29.13 21.14 -38.70
N GLY A 316 29.90 20.05 -38.72
CA GLY A 316 31.04 19.89 -39.59
C GLY A 316 30.98 18.45 -40.08
N ALA A 317 30.28 18.24 -41.19
CA ALA A 317 30.18 16.98 -41.94
C ALA A 317 29.32 15.82 -41.37
N THR A 318 29.22 15.53 -40.07
CA THR A 318 28.60 14.26 -39.60
C THR A 318 27.13 14.31 -39.14
N ALA A 319 26.54 15.50 -38.98
CA ALA A 319 25.21 15.67 -38.36
C ALA A 319 24.04 15.92 -39.33
N GLN A 320 24.27 16.03 -40.64
CA GLN A 320 23.14 16.15 -41.58
C GLN A 320 22.45 14.80 -41.72
N ARG A 321 21.12 14.78 -41.57
CA ARG A 321 20.27 13.57 -41.74
C ARG A 321 20.62 12.81 -43.02
N GLY A 322 20.91 13.52 -44.12
CA GLY A 322 21.35 12.92 -45.37
C GLY A 322 22.63 12.09 -45.24
N ASN A 323 23.64 12.58 -44.51
CA ASN A 323 24.90 11.86 -44.33
C ASN A 323 24.76 10.65 -43.38
N ILE A 324 23.88 10.76 -42.37
CA ILE A 324 23.52 9.62 -41.51
C ILE A 324 22.81 8.54 -42.33
N MET A 325 21.86 8.92 -43.19
CA MET A 325 21.18 7.97 -44.08
C MET A 325 22.15 7.34 -45.08
N ARG A 326 23.12 8.11 -45.60
CA ARG A 326 24.18 7.60 -46.48
C ARG A 326 25.06 6.57 -45.74
N LEU A 327 25.54 6.89 -44.55
CA LEU A 327 26.32 5.96 -43.71
C LEU A 327 25.55 4.69 -43.33
N ILE A 328 24.24 4.80 -43.08
CA ILE A 328 23.37 3.64 -42.84
C ILE A 328 23.24 2.79 -44.11
N ALA A 329 23.06 3.42 -45.27
CA ALA A 329 23.00 2.72 -46.55
C ALA A 329 24.31 2.02 -46.89
N GLU A 330 25.46 2.69 -46.73
CA GLU A 330 26.81 2.11 -46.91
C GLU A 330 27.02 0.91 -45.97
N ARG A 331 26.64 1.02 -44.68
CA ARG A 331 26.72 -0.11 -43.74
C ARG A 331 25.79 -1.27 -44.11
N ARG A 332 24.61 -1.00 -44.67
CA ARG A 332 23.69 -2.04 -45.13
C ARG A 332 24.27 -2.77 -46.34
N ALA A 333 24.79 -2.04 -47.32
CA ALA A 333 25.46 -2.61 -48.49
C ALA A 333 26.63 -3.52 -48.07
N ASN A 334 27.55 -3.03 -47.22
CA ASN A 334 28.67 -3.83 -46.73
C ASN A 334 28.22 -5.09 -45.98
N ARG A 335 27.13 -4.99 -45.20
CA ARG A 335 26.57 -6.16 -44.51
C ARG A 335 25.98 -7.16 -45.51
N GLU A 336 25.28 -6.69 -46.54
CA GLU A 336 24.71 -7.55 -47.58
C GLU A 336 25.80 -8.25 -48.40
N GLU A 337 26.91 -7.57 -48.69
CA GLU A 337 28.10 -8.16 -49.33
C GLU A 337 28.71 -9.27 -48.47
N VAL A 338 28.95 -9.00 -47.18
CA VAL A 338 29.48 -10.02 -46.25
C VAL A 338 28.54 -11.22 -46.13
N ILE A 339 27.22 -10.99 -46.10
CA ILE A 339 26.24 -12.08 -46.08
C ILE A 339 26.29 -12.88 -47.38
N LYS A 340 26.46 -12.22 -48.53
CA LYS A 340 26.55 -12.87 -49.83
C LYS A 340 27.82 -13.73 -49.94
N GLU A 341 28.96 -13.21 -49.52
CA GLU A 341 30.23 -13.95 -49.48
C GLU A 341 30.13 -15.16 -48.55
N ALA A 342 29.58 -15.00 -47.35
CA ALA A 342 29.35 -16.10 -46.42
C ALA A 342 28.42 -17.16 -47.02
N LYS A 343 27.36 -16.74 -47.73
CA LYS A 343 26.46 -17.66 -48.42
C LYS A 343 27.17 -18.42 -49.54
N GLU A 344 28.01 -17.77 -50.32
CA GLU A 344 28.81 -18.40 -51.39
C GLU A 344 29.82 -19.41 -50.81
N GLN A 345 30.48 -19.07 -49.70
CA GLN A 345 31.35 -20.01 -48.97
C GLN A 345 30.57 -21.23 -48.48
N MET A 346 29.42 -21.03 -47.83
CA MET A 346 28.57 -22.14 -47.38
C MET A 346 28.09 -23.04 -48.52
N VAL A 347 27.80 -22.48 -49.69
CA VAL A 347 27.40 -23.26 -50.88
C VAL A 347 28.57 -24.10 -51.41
N LYS A 348 29.78 -23.52 -51.48
CA LYS A 348 31.00 -24.23 -51.89
C LYS A 348 31.33 -25.37 -50.93
N GLU A 349 31.31 -25.11 -49.62
CA GLU A 349 31.55 -26.12 -48.58
C GLU A 349 30.52 -27.26 -48.63
N ARG A 350 29.25 -26.95 -48.92
CA ARG A 350 28.20 -27.97 -49.12
C ARG A 350 28.42 -28.79 -50.39
N GLY A 351 28.86 -28.15 -51.48
CA GLY A 351 29.21 -28.86 -52.72
C GLY A 351 30.36 -29.84 -52.53
N THR A 352 31.45 -29.39 -51.89
CA THR A 352 32.61 -30.24 -51.60
C THR A 352 32.30 -31.35 -50.59
N ALA A 353 31.48 -31.08 -49.58
CA ALA A 353 31.05 -32.10 -48.62
C ALA A 353 30.16 -33.15 -49.29
N GLY A 354 29.29 -32.74 -50.24
CA GLY A 354 28.47 -33.64 -51.04
C GLY A 354 29.30 -34.56 -51.96
N GLU A 355 30.33 -34.03 -52.61
CA GLU A 355 31.25 -34.82 -53.44
C GLU A 355 32.07 -35.82 -52.63
N GLN A 356 32.56 -35.43 -51.44
CA GLN A 356 33.30 -36.35 -50.53
C GLN A 356 32.43 -37.50 -50.00
N THR A 357 31.13 -37.26 -49.77
CA THR A 357 30.17 -38.31 -49.40
C THR A 357 29.74 -39.20 -50.55
N ALA A 358 29.92 -38.77 -51.81
CA ALA A 358 29.62 -39.58 -53.00
C ALA A 358 30.82 -40.41 -53.48
N SER A 359 32.04 -40.05 -53.06
CA SER A 359 33.29 -40.78 -53.34
C SER A 359 33.71 -41.77 -52.26
N SER A 360 32.93 -41.90 -51.18
CA SER A 360 33.08 -42.92 -50.12
C SER A 360 31.94 -43.91 -50.24
#